data_AF-A0A7S4B7M0-F1
#
_entry.id   AF-A0A7S4B7M0-F1
#
_cell.length_a   1.000
_cell.length_b   1.000
_cell.length_c   1.000
_cell.angle_alpha   90.00
_cell.angle_beta   90.00
_cell.angle_gamma   90.00
#
_symmetry.space_group_name_H-M   'P 1'
#
loop_
_entity.id
_entity.type
_entity.pdbx_description
1 polymer ?
#
loop_
_entity_poly.entity_id
_entity_poly.type
_entity_poly.pdbx_seq_one_letter_code
_entity_poly.pdbx_strand_id
1 'polypeptide(L)'
;MLMYVNTDMGIAWHWCVQAYRREALKWHPDKNPDNKDAAERRFKEISQAFKVLSNGDERAHYDRYGDEQTARPRGPGAPSHAHANMYAEELSPEDIFNMFFGIPPGARGSRRRPRPHQRAPPSDDIHVVNLNFVQLLPIVLLLLFSLLSSITIGESDKSYSFSPLDNLPEERQTLRSGVRYYVPEYFEVQYPDHASVHALETSIEKENLKRVRRRCRLERTQKQRMVDTANYYSGAERDGMLDVARRAPTKWCEELERLEAFG
;
A
#
# COMPACT_ATOMS: atom_id res chain seq x y z
N MET A 1 23.90 -0.15 16.15
CA MET A 1 23.13 1.08 16.43
C MET A 1 22.76 1.78 15.10
N LEU A 2 22.03 1.11 14.21
CA LEU A 2 21.59 1.64 12.90
C LEU A 2 20.30 0.95 12.40
N MET A 3 19.30 0.76 13.28
CA MET A 3 18.00 0.19 12.86
C MET A 3 16.76 0.92 13.45
N TYR A 4 16.92 2.05 14.13
CA TYR A 4 15.81 2.75 14.79
C TYR A 4 15.26 3.98 14.05
N VAL A 5 15.84 4.39 12.91
CA VAL A 5 15.42 5.62 12.22
C VAL A 5 14.38 5.35 11.11
N ASN A 6 14.14 4.09 10.73
CA ASN A 6 13.32 3.77 9.55
C ASN A 6 11.83 3.56 9.84
N THR A 7 11.45 3.23 11.08
CA THR A 7 10.03 3.02 11.45
C THR A 7 9.28 4.32 11.73
N ASP A 8 9.97 5.36 12.23
CA ASP A 8 9.39 6.69 12.43
C ASP A 8 9.01 7.34 11.11
N MET A 9 9.82 7.17 10.05
CA MET A 9 9.51 7.72 8.74
C MET A 9 8.30 7.02 8.10
N GLY A 10 8.14 5.71 8.30
CA GLY A 10 6.97 4.96 7.80
C GLY A 10 5.65 5.33 8.48
N ILE A 11 5.68 5.60 9.79
CA ILE A 11 4.52 6.09 10.54
C ILE A 11 4.23 7.55 10.16
N ALA A 12 5.26 8.42 10.17
CA ALA A 12 5.13 9.82 9.79
C ALA A 12 4.59 10.00 8.37
N TRP A 13 5.03 9.19 7.42
CA TRP A 13 4.51 9.17 6.04
C TRP A 13 3.00 8.93 6.01
N HIS A 14 2.52 7.89 6.71
CA HIS A 14 1.10 7.56 6.73
C HIS A 14 0.25 8.69 7.33
N TRP A 15 0.72 9.36 8.39
CA TRP A 15 0.05 10.52 8.97
C TRP A 15 0.05 11.74 8.05
N CYS A 16 1.15 12.02 7.36
CA CYS A 16 1.23 13.10 6.37
C CYS A 16 0.27 12.86 5.21
N VAL A 17 0.20 11.63 4.71
CA VAL A 17 -0.73 11.22 3.65
C VAL A 17 -2.20 11.35 4.11
N GLN A 18 -2.52 10.93 5.34
CA GLN A 18 -3.87 11.08 5.88
C GLN A 18 -4.28 12.55 6.07
N ALA A 19 -3.37 13.37 6.61
CA ALA A 19 -3.62 14.80 6.81
C ALA A 19 -3.81 15.54 5.46
N TYR A 20 -2.95 15.24 4.47
CA TYR A 20 -3.08 15.76 3.11
C TYR A 20 -4.42 15.37 2.49
N ARG A 21 -4.80 14.10 2.56
CA ARG A 21 -6.07 13.60 2.01
C ARG A 21 -7.28 14.34 2.59
N ARG A 22 -7.27 14.59 3.90
CA ARG A 22 -8.37 15.28 4.59
C ARG A 22 -8.48 16.74 4.19
N GLU A 23 -7.37 17.47 4.19
CA GLU A 23 -7.37 18.91 3.87
C GLU A 23 -7.56 19.18 2.37
N ALA A 24 -6.95 18.35 1.50
CA ALA A 24 -7.13 18.45 0.05
C ALA A 24 -8.60 18.27 -0.38
N LEU A 25 -9.34 17.35 0.27
CA LEU A 25 -10.78 17.19 0.03
C LEU A 25 -11.61 18.35 0.58
N LYS A 26 -11.20 18.96 1.69
CA LYS A 26 -11.90 20.09 2.33
C LYS A 26 -11.81 21.35 1.47
N TRP A 27 -10.64 21.60 0.89
CA TRP A 27 -10.35 22.79 0.07
C TRP A 27 -10.47 22.55 -1.44
N HIS A 28 -11.05 21.43 -1.86
CA HIS A 28 -11.27 21.17 -3.29
C HIS A 28 -12.25 22.20 -3.89
N PRO A 29 -12.02 22.70 -5.13
CA PRO A 29 -12.88 23.69 -5.78
C PRO A 29 -14.35 23.23 -5.92
N ASP A 30 -14.59 21.92 -6.11
CA ASP A 30 -15.96 21.38 -6.19
C ASP A 30 -16.75 21.53 -4.88
N LYS A 31 -16.08 21.58 -3.72
CA LYS A 31 -16.73 21.78 -2.41
C LYS A 31 -16.79 23.24 -1.97
N ASN A 32 -16.08 24.13 -2.67
CA ASN A 32 -15.98 25.55 -2.35
C ASN A 32 -16.33 26.42 -3.57
N PRO A 33 -17.53 26.26 -4.16
CA PRO A 33 -17.92 26.98 -5.37
C PRO A 33 -18.01 28.50 -5.17
N ASP A 34 -18.34 28.95 -3.95
CA ASP A 34 -18.53 30.37 -3.61
C ASP A 34 -17.22 31.07 -3.17
N ASN A 35 -16.17 30.30 -2.88
CA ASN A 35 -14.90 30.83 -2.36
C ASN A 35 -13.69 30.15 -3.01
N LYS A 36 -13.65 30.18 -4.35
CA LYS A 36 -12.63 29.52 -5.16
C LYS A 36 -11.22 30.04 -4.88
N ASP A 37 -11.05 31.36 -4.75
CA ASP A 37 -9.74 31.99 -4.58
C ASP A 37 -9.09 31.68 -3.21
N ALA A 38 -9.88 31.57 -2.14
CA ALA A 38 -9.35 31.15 -0.85
C ALA A 38 -9.06 29.64 -0.83
N ALA A 39 -9.93 28.84 -1.46
CA ALA A 39 -9.76 27.40 -1.57
C ALA A 39 -8.51 27.03 -2.36
N GLU A 40 -8.25 27.70 -3.49
CA GLU A 40 -7.06 27.49 -4.32
C GLU A 40 -5.77 27.86 -3.58
N ARG A 41 -5.75 28.99 -2.86
CA ARG A 41 -4.59 29.38 -2.03
C ARG A 41 -4.30 28.36 -0.94
N ARG A 42 -5.33 27.93 -0.21
CA ARG A 42 -5.18 26.90 0.83
C ARG A 42 -4.74 25.57 0.26
N PHE A 43 -5.32 25.14 -0.86
CA PHE A 43 -4.93 23.91 -1.54
C PHE A 43 -3.45 23.93 -1.94
N LYS A 44 -2.97 25.05 -2.49
CA LYS A 44 -1.57 25.24 -2.83
C LYS A 44 -0.64 25.17 -1.62
N GLU A 45 -1.00 25.83 -0.51
CA GLU A 45 -0.27 25.77 0.76
C GLU A 45 -0.18 24.32 1.29
N ILE A 46 -1.30 23.58 1.24
CA ILE A 46 -1.37 22.19 1.69
C ILE A 46 -0.46 21.28 0.85
N SER A 47 -0.45 21.45 -0.48
CA SER A 47 0.41 20.67 -1.38
C SER A 47 1.89 21.01 -1.20
N GLN A 48 2.24 22.27 -0.94
CA GLN A 48 3.61 22.69 -0.61
C GLN A 48 4.07 22.09 0.72
N ALA A 49 3.23 22.16 1.75
CA ALA A 49 3.53 21.55 3.05
C ALA A 49 3.70 20.03 2.91
N PHE A 50 2.85 19.37 2.12
CA PHE A 50 2.97 17.93 1.87
C PHE A 50 4.30 17.60 1.19
N LYS A 51 4.71 18.35 0.15
CA LYS A 51 5.98 18.13 -0.55
C LYS A 51 7.16 18.08 0.44
N VAL A 52 7.28 19.09 1.29
CA VAL A 52 8.36 19.19 2.29
C VAL A 52 8.26 18.09 3.35
N LEU A 53 7.07 17.79 3.86
CA LEU A 53 6.86 16.80 4.93
C LEU A 53 6.97 15.34 4.43
N SER A 54 6.78 15.13 3.13
CA SER A 54 6.83 13.82 2.49
C SER A 54 8.26 13.26 2.40
N ASN A 55 9.27 14.13 2.38
CA ASN A 55 10.69 13.76 2.31
C ASN A 55 11.42 14.12 3.60
N GLY A 56 12.04 13.12 4.24
CA GLY A 56 12.79 13.31 5.49
C GLY A 56 13.92 14.33 5.38
N ASP A 57 14.60 14.41 4.23
CA ASP A 57 15.70 15.34 4.00
C ASP A 57 15.21 16.78 3.82
N GLU A 58 14.11 16.98 3.08
CA GLU A 58 13.50 18.30 2.88
C GLU A 58 12.89 18.82 4.19
N ARG A 59 12.24 17.95 4.97
CA ARG A 59 11.75 18.28 6.29
C ARG A 59 12.87 18.70 7.23
N ALA A 60 13.96 17.92 7.30
CA ALA A 60 15.10 18.25 8.14
C ALA A 60 15.81 19.54 7.68
N HIS A 61 15.71 19.90 6.40
CA HIS A 61 16.18 21.18 5.89
C HIS A 61 15.26 22.33 6.30
N TYR A 62 13.95 22.17 6.13
CA TYR A 62 12.94 23.15 6.54
C TYR A 62 12.95 23.41 8.04
N ASP A 63 13.09 22.38 8.87
CA ASP A 63 13.18 22.49 10.33
C ASP A 63 14.44 23.27 10.78
N ARG A 64 15.50 23.29 9.96
CA ARG A 64 16.75 24.00 10.26
C ARG A 64 16.82 25.43 9.73
N TYR A 65 16.20 25.70 8.58
CA TYR A 65 16.38 26.97 7.86
C TYR A 65 15.07 27.72 7.57
N GLY A 66 13.92 27.14 7.89
CA GLY A 66 12.61 27.71 7.57
C GLY A 66 12.33 27.78 6.06
N ASP A 67 11.32 28.55 5.70
CA ASP A 67 10.84 28.73 4.32
C ASP A 67 11.75 29.64 3.46
N GLU A 68 12.81 30.21 4.05
CA GLU A 68 13.59 31.30 3.45
C GLU A 68 14.61 30.85 2.37
N GLN A 69 14.75 29.52 2.13
CA GLN A 69 15.77 28.99 1.21
C GLN A 69 15.27 28.13 0.04
N THR A 70 13.98 27.83 -0.07
CA THR A 70 13.43 27.10 -1.23
C THR A 70 13.45 27.94 -2.52
N ALA A 71 13.85 29.22 -2.44
CA ALA A 71 13.97 30.16 -3.56
C ALA A 71 15.41 30.51 -3.96
N ARG A 72 16.39 29.60 -3.82
CA ARG A 72 17.74 29.84 -4.38
C ARG A 72 17.85 29.31 -5.81
N PRO A 73 18.18 30.13 -6.82
CA PRO A 73 18.58 29.62 -8.13
C PRO A 73 19.88 28.83 -7.97
N ARG A 74 19.85 27.55 -8.31
CA ARG A 74 21.01 26.65 -8.19
C ARG A 74 22.10 27.10 -9.17
N GLY A 75 23.20 27.62 -8.64
CA GLY A 75 24.37 27.99 -9.44
C GLY A 75 25.05 26.78 -10.08
N PRO A 76 25.73 26.96 -11.24
CA PRO A 76 26.34 25.86 -11.97
C PRO A 76 27.62 25.39 -11.24
N GLY A 77 27.66 24.13 -10.77
CA GLY A 77 28.92 23.51 -10.33
C GLY A 77 28.90 22.59 -9.10
N ALA A 78 27.76 22.24 -8.50
CA ALA A 78 27.74 21.29 -7.37
C ALA A 78 27.61 19.82 -7.85
N PRO A 79 28.35 18.85 -7.26
CA PRO A 79 28.37 17.46 -7.71
C PRO A 79 26.99 16.80 -7.61
N SER A 80 26.58 16.18 -8.71
CA SER A 80 25.26 15.62 -8.92
C SER A 80 25.08 14.28 -8.18
N HIS A 81 24.36 14.27 -7.06
CA HIS A 81 23.67 13.06 -6.59
C HIS A 81 22.38 12.89 -7.41
N ALA A 82 22.56 12.42 -8.65
CA ALA A 82 21.57 12.39 -9.73
C ALA A 82 20.52 11.25 -9.63
N HIS A 83 20.08 10.86 -8.42
CA HIS A 83 19.05 9.80 -8.27
C HIS A 83 17.84 10.15 -7.41
N ALA A 84 17.75 11.35 -6.81
CA ALA A 84 16.60 11.75 -5.99
C ALA A 84 15.77 12.92 -6.56
N ASN A 85 16.30 13.68 -7.53
CA ASN A 85 15.69 14.93 -7.97
C ASN A 85 14.78 14.85 -9.21
N MET A 86 14.45 13.65 -9.70
CA MET A 86 13.66 13.52 -10.94
C MET A 86 12.13 13.54 -10.72
N TYR A 87 11.64 13.58 -9.48
CA TYR A 87 10.19 13.57 -9.19
C TYR A 87 9.68 14.80 -8.44
N ALA A 88 10.53 15.61 -7.82
CA ALA A 88 10.07 16.64 -6.89
C ALA A 88 9.81 18.02 -7.54
N GLU A 89 10.44 18.33 -8.68
CA GLU A 89 10.40 19.70 -9.24
C GLU A 89 9.28 19.93 -10.26
N GLU A 90 8.61 18.87 -10.75
CA GLU A 90 7.58 18.96 -11.81
C GLU A 90 6.15 18.62 -11.39
N LEU A 91 5.91 18.14 -10.16
CA LEU A 91 4.56 17.78 -9.73
C LEU A 91 3.76 19.02 -9.30
N SER A 92 2.75 19.39 -10.09
CA SER A 92 1.78 20.43 -9.69
C SER A 92 0.92 19.94 -8.51
N PRO A 93 0.36 20.86 -7.69
CA PRO A 93 -0.63 20.51 -6.65
C PRO A 93 -1.73 19.57 -7.16
N GLU A 94 -2.14 19.76 -8.42
CA GLU A 94 -3.12 18.94 -9.12
C GLU A 94 -2.60 17.54 -9.43
N ASP A 95 -1.33 17.39 -9.83
CA ASP A 95 -0.72 16.09 -10.12
C ASP A 95 -0.53 15.25 -8.85
N ILE A 96 -0.13 15.89 -7.75
CA ILE A 96 -0.05 15.25 -6.44
C ILE A 96 -1.44 14.74 -6.04
N PHE A 97 -2.48 15.56 -6.18
CA PHE A 97 -3.85 15.12 -5.93
C PHE A 97 -4.28 13.95 -6.82
N ASN A 98 -4.03 14.02 -8.14
CA ASN A 98 -4.40 12.97 -9.07
C ASN A 98 -3.72 11.63 -8.74
N MET A 99 -2.47 11.67 -8.27
CA MET A 99 -1.73 10.49 -7.79
C MET A 99 -2.39 9.85 -6.54
N PHE A 100 -2.97 10.64 -5.64
CA PHE A 100 -3.63 10.14 -4.42
C PHE A 100 -5.08 9.71 -4.60
N PHE A 101 -5.80 10.32 -5.54
CA PHE A 101 -7.24 10.10 -5.74
C PHE A 101 -7.58 9.30 -7.00
N GLY A 102 -6.57 8.78 -7.71
CA GLY A 102 -6.74 7.74 -8.74
C GLY A 102 -7.45 8.21 -10.00
N ILE A 103 -7.42 9.51 -10.30
CA ILE A 103 -7.90 10.01 -11.60
C ILE A 103 -6.77 9.73 -12.61
N PRO A 104 -6.98 8.89 -13.64
CA PRO A 104 -5.96 8.61 -14.62
C PRO A 104 -5.50 9.91 -15.30
N PRO A 105 -4.18 10.12 -15.46
CA PRO A 105 -3.66 11.31 -16.11
C PRO A 105 -4.12 11.30 -17.58
N GLY A 106 -5.12 12.12 -17.89
CA GLY A 106 -5.78 12.15 -19.20
C GLY A 106 -7.29 12.46 -19.19
N ALA A 107 -7.95 12.46 -18.03
CA ALA A 107 -9.41 12.67 -17.95
C ALA A 107 -9.88 14.15 -18.00
N ARG A 108 -8.98 15.13 -18.06
CA ARG A 108 -9.34 16.54 -18.31
C ARG A 108 -8.47 17.09 -19.44
N GLY A 109 -9.14 17.47 -20.53
CA GLY A 109 -8.53 17.94 -21.77
C GLY A 109 -7.45 18.98 -21.56
N SER A 110 -6.27 18.66 -22.07
CA SER A 110 -5.10 19.54 -22.13
C SER A 110 -5.40 20.79 -22.97
N ARG A 111 -5.79 21.89 -22.32
CA ARG A 111 -5.63 23.23 -22.88
C ARG A 111 -4.24 23.74 -22.51
N ARG A 112 -3.22 23.32 -23.28
CA ARG A 112 -1.91 23.99 -23.29
C ARG A 112 -2.11 25.42 -23.81
N ARG A 113 -1.99 26.41 -22.94
CA ARG A 113 -1.72 27.81 -23.33
C ARG A 113 -0.29 27.89 -23.86
N PRO A 114 -0.03 28.38 -25.09
CA PRO A 114 1.33 28.66 -25.52
C PRO A 114 1.76 30.05 -25.01
N ARG A 115 2.94 30.13 -24.39
CA ARG A 115 3.67 31.39 -24.23
C ARG A 115 4.87 31.41 -25.20
N PRO A 116 5.20 32.57 -25.80
CA PRO A 116 6.02 32.62 -27.00
C PRO A 116 7.49 32.93 -26.66
N HIS A 117 8.44 32.19 -27.22
CA HIS A 117 9.76 32.76 -27.51
C HIS A 117 10.52 32.07 -28.64
N GLN A 118 10.83 32.91 -29.63
CA GLN A 118 12.02 33.02 -30.46
C GLN A 118 12.42 31.86 -31.39
N ARG A 119 12.52 32.24 -32.66
CA ARG A 119 12.89 31.46 -33.85
C ARG A 119 14.37 31.04 -33.82
N ALA A 120 14.62 29.79 -34.23
CA ALA A 120 15.77 29.38 -35.04
C ALA A 120 15.30 28.20 -35.96
N PRO A 121 15.81 28.06 -37.19
CA PRO A 121 15.26 27.12 -38.19
C PRO A 121 15.76 25.67 -37.97
N PRO A 122 15.06 24.66 -38.53
CA PRO A 122 15.37 23.25 -38.32
C PRO A 122 16.46 22.74 -39.27
N SER A 123 17.36 21.90 -38.77
CA SER A 123 18.10 20.93 -39.57
C SER A 123 17.55 19.54 -39.26
N ASP A 124 16.94 18.92 -40.25
CA ASP A 124 16.40 17.57 -40.18
C ASP A 124 17.53 16.54 -40.17
N ASP A 125 17.85 15.99 -38.99
CA ASP A 125 18.59 14.73 -38.87
C ASP A 125 17.67 13.69 -38.22
N ILE A 126 17.01 12.89 -39.06
CA ILE A 126 16.31 11.69 -38.62
C ILE A 126 17.38 10.63 -38.30
N HIS A 127 17.66 10.41 -37.02
CA HIS A 127 18.40 9.24 -36.58
C HIS A 127 17.56 7.98 -36.80
N VAL A 128 17.75 7.32 -37.94
CA VAL A 128 17.17 6.00 -38.21
C VAL A 128 17.93 4.97 -37.39
N VAL A 129 17.33 4.53 -36.28
CA VAL A 129 17.90 3.47 -35.44
C VAL A 129 17.70 2.14 -36.17
N ASN A 130 18.74 1.61 -36.81
CA ASN A 130 18.72 0.25 -37.38
C ASN A 130 18.75 -0.76 -36.22
N LEU A 131 17.56 -1.15 -35.74
CA LEU A 131 17.40 -2.16 -34.70
C LEU A 131 17.58 -3.55 -35.32
N ASN A 132 18.78 -4.11 -35.21
CA ASN A 132 19.01 -5.50 -35.57
C ASN A 132 18.22 -6.41 -34.62
N PHE A 133 17.33 -7.25 -35.16
CA PHE A 133 16.48 -8.17 -34.38
C PHE A 133 17.27 -9.07 -33.41
N VAL A 134 18.54 -9.35 -33.70
CA VAL A 134 19.43 -10.12 -32.83
C VAL A 134 19.75 -9.40 -31.51
N GLN A 135 19.76 -8.06 -31.49
CA GLN A 135 19.98 -7.27 -30.27
C GLN A 135 18.77 -7.28 -29.33
N LEU A 136 17.59 -7.60 -29.84
CA LEU A 136 16.35 -7.69 -29.04
C LEU A 136 16.17 -9.08 -28.41
N LEU A 137 16.88 -10.10 -28.89
CA LEU A 137 16.79 -11.48 -28.43
C LEU A 137 16.96 -11.65 -26.90
N PRO A 138 17.95 -11.02 -26.21
CA PRO A 138 18.05 -11.13 -24.76
C PRO A 138 16.87 -10.47 -24.02
N ILE A 139 16.32 -9.37 -24.53
CA ILE A 139 15.18 -8.68 -23.92
C ILE A 139 13.90 -9.49 -24.11
N VAL A 140 13.72 -10.08 -25.30
CA VAL A 140 12.60 -10.98 -25.62
C VAL A 140 12.66 -12.25 -24.77
N LEU A 141 13.85 -12.83 -24.56
CA LEU A 141 14.01 -13.99 -23.67
C LEU A 141 13.68 -13.66 -22.22
N LEU A 142 14.08 -12.49 -21.72
CA LEU A 142 13.72 -12.04 -20.36
C LEU A 142 12.21 -11.83 -20.22
N LEU A 143 11.56 -11.23 -21.21
CA LEU A 143 10.10 -11.08 -21.24
C LEU A 143 9.39 -12.43 -21.27
N LEU A 144 9.85 -13.36 -22.12
CA LEU A 144 9.30 -14.71 -22.20
C LEU A 144 9.48 -15.47 -20.89
N PHE A 145 10.65 -15.36 -20.25
CA PHE A 145 10.91 -16.01 -18.96
C PHE A 145 10.06 -15.41 -17.82
N SER A 146 9.85 -14.09 -17.81
CA SER A 146 8.93 -13.44 -16.88
C SER A 146 7.47 -13.84 -17.10
N LEU A 147 7.05 -14.03 -18.35
CA LEU A 147 5.71 -14.52 -18.69
C LEU A 147 5.53 -16.00 -18.32
N LEU A 148 6.53 -16.84 -18.56
CA LEU A 148 6.52 -18.26 -18.22
C LEU A 148 6.53 -18.50 -16.70
N SER A 149 7.20 -17.65 -15.92
CA SER A 149 7.21 -17.70 -14.46
C SER A 149 5.81 -17.47 -13.85
N SER A 150 4.91 -16.81 -14.58
CA SER A 150 3.54 -16.55 -14.13
C SER A 150 2.60 -17.74 -14.33
N ILE A 151 2.98 -18.74 -15.13
CA ILE A 151 2.11 -19.87 -15.51
C ILE A 151 2.26 -21.07 -14.54
N THR A 152 3.25 -21.08 -13.65
CA THR A 152 3.52 -22.22 -12.74
C THR A 152 3.05 -22.02 -11.30
N ILE A 153 2.33 -20.94 -10.99
CA ILE A 153 1.62 -20.84 -9.71
C ILE A 153 0.27 -21.52 -9.90
N GLY A 154 0.25 -22.83 -9.66
CA GLY A 154 -0.96 -23.63 -9.61
C GLY A 154 -1.92 -23.10 -8.56
N GLU A 155 -2.83 -22.23 -9.00
CA GLU A 155 -4.06 -21.91 -8.29
C GLU A 155 -4.95 -23.15 -8.42
N SER A 156 -4.74 -24.08 -7.48
CA SER A 156 -5.57 -25.27 -7.32
C SER A 156 -7.01 -24.80 -7.21
N ASP A 157 -7.87 -25.25 -8.10
CA ASP A 157 -9.31 -25.06 -8.04
C ASP A 157 -9.80 -25.57 -6.67
N LYS A 158 -9.98 -24.65 -5.71
CA LYS A 158 -10.23 -25.01 -4.32
C LYS A 158 -11.68 -25.46 -4.21
N SER A 159 -11.91 -26.76 -4.16
CA SER A 159 -13.24 -27.38 -4.01
C SER A 159 -13.83 -27.24 -2.59
N TYR A 160 -13.35 -26.29 -1.77
CA TYR A 160 -13.84 -26.05 -0.42
C TYR A 160 -13.66 -24.60 0.04
N SER A 161 -14.46 -24.18 1.01
CA SER A 161 -14.37 -22.85 1.66
C SER A 161 -14.51 -22.93 3.18
N PHE A 162 -13.96 -21.94 3.89
CA PHE A 162 -14.15 -21.75 5.33
C PHE A 162 -15.37 -20.88 5.67
N SER A 163 -16.11 -20.43 4.67
CA SER A 163 -17.30 -19.58 4.81
C SER A 163 -18.39 -20.12 3.89
N PRO A 164 -19.66 -19.98 4.28
CA PRO A 164 -20.77 -20.45 3.46
C PRO A 164 -20.81 -19.65 2.16
N LEU A 165 -20.89 -20.35 1.03
CA LEU A 165 -21.15 -19.76 -0.28
C LEU A 165 -22.33 -20.50 -0.91
N ASP A 166 -23.06 -19.83 -1.80
CA ASP A 166 -24.24 -20.39 -2.48
C ASP A 166 -23.93 -21.65 -3.30
N ASN A 167 -22.69 -21.80 -3.76
CA ASN A 167 -22.21 -22.95 -4.52
C ASN A 167 -21.59 -24.07 -3.65
N LEU A 168 -21.58 -23.91 -2.32
CA LEU A 168 -21.01 -24.84 -1.35
C LEU A 168 -22.02 -25.11 -0.21
N PRO A 169 -23.13 -25.80 -0.50
CA PRO A 169 -24.25 -25.93 0.44
C PRO A 169 -23.98 -26.88 1.61
N GLU A 170 -23.02 -27.81 1.48
CA GLU A 170 -22.77 -28.84 2.49
C GLU A 170 -21.74 -28.39 3.54
N GLU A 171 -22.15 -28.33 4.81
CA GLU A 171 -21.26 -28.10 5.95
C GLU A 171 -20.65 -29.42 6.43
N ARG A 172 -19.32 -29.43 6.61
CA ARG A 172 -18.57 -30.56 7.14
C ARG A 172 -17.59 -30.11 8.23
N GLN A 173 -17.14 -31.07 9.04
CA GLN A 173 -16.17 -30.84 10.12
C GLN A 173 -15.03 -31.84 10.03
N THR A 174 -13.80 -31.37 10.24
CA THR A 174 -12.64 -32.26 10.23
C THR A 174 -12.62 -33.17 11.46
N LEU A 175 -12.11 -34.38 11.30
CA LEU A 175 -12.15 -35.39 12.36
C LEU A 175 -11.29 -35.03 13.59
N ARG A 176 -10.12 -34.41 13.39
CA ARG A 176 -9.16 -34.16 14.48
C ARG A 176 -9.44 -32.87 15.24
N SER A 177 -9.56 -31.77 14.51
CA SER A 177 -9.64 -30.42 15.09
C SER A 177 -11.02 -29.78 15.03
N GLY A 178 -12.00 -30.45 14.40
CA GLY A 178 -13.37 -29.94 14.30
C GLY A 178 -13.48 -28.66 13.47
N VAL A 179 -12.58 -28.45 12.51
CA VAL A 179 -12.59 -27.26 11.66
C VAL A 179 -13.77 -27.35 10.71
N ARG A 180 -14.62 -26.33 10.72
CA ARG A 180 -15.76 -26.22 9.80
C ARG A 180 -15.32 -25.80 8.40
N TYR A 181 -15.77 -26.54 7.40
CA TYR A 181 -15.55 -26.26 5.99
C TYR A 181 -16.80 -26.59 5.17
N TYR A 182 -16.93 -25.94 4.02
CA TYR A 182 -18.07 -26.06 3.12
C TYR A 182 -17.61 -26.65 1.78
N VAL A 183 -18.37 -27.61 1.26
CA VAL A 183 -18.05 -28.37 0.04
C VAL A 183 -19.23 -28.38 -0.93
N PRO A 184 -19.00 -28.67 -2.23
CA PRO A 184 -20.08 -28.79 -3.21
C PRO A 184 -20.82 -30.13 -3.05
N GLU A 185 -22.04 -30.21 -3.60
CA GLU A 185 -22.88 -31.44 -3.55
C GLU A 185 -22.22 -32.68 -4.17
N TYR A 186 -21.28 -32.48 -5.10
CA TYR A 186 -20.55 -33.57 -5.76
C TYR A 186 -19.27 -33.99 -5.01
N PHE A 187 -19.12 -33.59 -3.74
CA PHE A 187 -17.95 -33.91 -2.92
C PHE A 187 -17.70 -35.43 -2.82
N GLU A 188 -18.75 -36.24 -2.63
CA GLU A 188 -18.63 -37.69 -2.53
C GLU A 188 -18.15 -38.35 -3.83
N VAL A 189 -18.47 -37.74 -4.98
CA VAL A 189 -17.99 -38.21 -6.30
C VAL A 189 -16.51 -37.86 -6.48
N GLN A 190 -16.07 -36.70 -5.95
CA GLN A 190 -14.69 -36.24 -6.02
C GLN A 190 -13.77 -36.96 -5.02
N TYR A 191 -14.31 -37.36 -3.86
CA TYR A 191 -13.58 -38.00 -2.77
C TYR A 191 -14.32 -39.26 -2.28
N PRO A 192 -14.27 -40.37 -3.05
CA PRO A 192 -15.07 -41.57 -2.78
C PRO A 192 -14.55 -42.41 -1.60
N ASP A 193 -13.29 -42.23 -1.21
CA ASP A 193 -12.60 -43.02 -0.20
C ASP A 193 -12.23 -42.21 1.05
N HIS A 194 -12.25 -42.86 2.21
CA HIS A 194 -11.87 -42.21 3.48
C HIS A 194 -10.42 -41.71 3.49
N ALA A 195 -9.52 -42.31 2.71
CA ALA A 195 -8.11 -41.90 2.68
C ALA A 195 -7.93 -40.57 1.93
N SER A 196 -8.62 -40.36 0.80
CA SER A 196 -8.60 -39.09 0.08
C SER A 196 -9.26 -37.96 0.86
N VAL A 197 -10.38 -38.24 1.56
CA VAL A 197 -11.01 -37.28 2.47
C VAL A 197 -10.05 -36.91 3.60
N HIS A 198 -9.40 -37.88 4.25
CA HIS A 198 -8.44 -37.62 5.32
C HIS A 198 -7.23 -36.79 4.82
N ALA A 199 -6.74 -37.07 3.62
CA ALA A 199 -5.66 -36.30 3.00
C ALA A 199 -6.07 -34.84 2.73
N LEU A 200 -7.30 -34.62 2.25
CA LEU A 200 -7.88 -33.29 2.08
C LEU A 200 -8.02 -32.58 3.43
N GLU A 201 -8.63 -33.22 4.43
CA GLU A 201 -8.84 -32.64 5.75
C GLU A 201 -7.51 -32.24 6.41
N THR A 202 -6.47 -33.06 6.28
CA THR A 202 -5.11 -32.72 6.76
C THR A 202 -4.61 -31.41 6.13
N SER A 203 -4.89 -31.19 4.84
CA SER A 203 -4.55 -29.95 4.15
C SER A 203 -5.39 -28.77 4.64
N ILE A 204 -6.70 -28.97 4.83
CA ILE A 204 -7.65 -27.98 5.37
C ILE A 204 -7.22 -27.53 6.76
N GLU A 205 -6.88 -28.47 7.65
CA GLU A 205 -6.43 -28.18 9.02
C GLU A 205 -5.15 -27.35 9.02
N LYS A 206 -4.18 -27.73 8.18
CA LYS A 206 -2.91 -26.98 8.04
C LYS A 206 -3.14 -25.57 7.49
N GLU A 207 -4.04 -25.40 6.53
CA GLU A 207 -4.39 -24.08 6.00
C GLU A 207 -5.14 -23.23 7.04
N ASN A 208 -6.09 -23.82 7.76
CA ASN A 208 -6.83 -23.14 8.82
C ASN A 208 -5.88 -22.70 9.94
N LEU A 209 -4.95 -23.55 10.38
CA LEU A 209 -3.96 -23.20 11.40
C LEU A 209 -3.11 -22.00 10.97
N LYS A 210 -2.65 -21.97 9.70
CA LYS A 210 -1.93 -20.81 9.15
C LYS A 210 -2.80 -19.55 9.16
N ARG A 211 -4.08 -19.67 8.80
CA ARG A 211 -5.05 -18.56 8.80
C ARG A 211 -5.26 -18.00 10.21
N VAL A 212 -5.52 -18.87 11.18
CA VAL A 212 -5.73 -18.51 12.59
C VAL A 212 -4.47 -17.89 13.19
N ARG A 213 -3.29 -18.48 12.96
CA ARG A 213 -2.01 -17.93 13.43
C ARG A 213 -1.75 -16.52 12.88
N ARG A 214 -2.07 -16.27 11.61
CA ARG A 214 -1.96 -14.93 11.00
C ARG A 214 -2.89 -13.92 11.70
N ARG A 215 -4.15 -14.29 11.97
CA ARG A 215 -5.11 -13.42 12.65
C ARG A 215 -4.73 -13.15 14.10
N CYS A 216 -4.29 -14.16 14.86
CA CYS A 216 -3.76 -13.96 16.21
C CYS A 216 -2.56 -13.01 16.23
N ARG A 217 -1.63 -13.11 15.26
CA ARG A 217 -0.50 -12.17 15.15
C ARG A 217 -0.97 -10.72 14.98
N LEU A 218 -2.02 -10.51 14.18
CA LEU A 218 -2.62 -9.19 13.99
C LEU A 218 -3.28 -8.67 15.28
N GLU A 219 -4.04 -9.51 15.99
CA GLU A 219 -4.62 -9.16 17.29
C GLU A 219 -3.54 -8.76 18.31
N ARG A 220 -2.46 -9.54 18.41
CA ARG A 220 -1.32 -9.22 19.29
C ARG A 220 -0.67 -7.89 18.92
N THR A 221 -0.48 -7.64 17.63
CA THR A 221 0.10 -6.38 17.14
C THR A 221 -0.84 -5.21 17.44
N GLN A 222 -2.16 -5.39 17.29
CA GLN A 222 -3.15 -4.38 17.64
C GLN A 222 -3.13 -4.07 19.13
N LYS A 223 -3.13 -5.09 19.99
CA LYS A 223 -3.04 -4.93 21.45
C LYS A 223 -1.73 -4.25 21.86
N GLN A 224 -0.62 -4.61 21.24
CA GLN A 224 0.67 -3.95 21.48
C GLN A 224 0.63 -2.47 21.12
N ARG A 225 0.04 -2.10 19.97
CA ARG A 225 -0.13 -0.69 19.58
C ARG A 225 -0.96 0.11 20.58
N MET A 226 -1.98 -0.50 21.20
CA MET A 226 -2.75 0.16 22.26
C MET A 226 -1.89 0.44 23.49
N VAL A 227 -1.04 -0.51 23.88
CA VAL A 227 -0.07 -0.33 24.99
C VAL A 227 0.97 0.74 24.65
N ASP A 228 1.53 0.70 23.45
CA ASP A 228 2.52 1.68 22.99
C ASP A 228 1.92 3.10 22.97
N THR A 229 0.68 3.23 22.50
CA THR A 229 -0.07 4.48 22.54
C THR A 229 -0.28 4.97 23.97
N ALA A 230 -0.66 4.07 24.89
CA ALA A 230 -0.85 4.43 26.31
C ALA A 230 0.44 4.94 26.97
N ASN A 231 1.60 4.40 26.57
CA ASN A 231 2.89 4.82 27.11
C ASN A 231 3.33 6.23 26.69
N TYR A 232 2.67 6.85 25.70
CA TYR A 232 2.89 8.26 25.36
C TYR A 232 2.23 9.22 26.37
N TYR A 233 1.20 8.76 27.07
CA TYR A 233 0.47 9.53 28.09
C TYR A 233 1.04 9.26 29.49
N SER A 234 0.61 10.06 30.47
CA SER A 234 1.05 9.93 31.86
C SER A 234 -0.12 10.08 32.84
N GLY A 235 0.08 9.62 34.08
CA GLY A 235 -0.93 9.70 35.15
C GLY A 235 -2.17 8.83 34.86
N ALA A 236 -3.33 9.28 35.34
CA ALA A 236 -4.58 8.53 35.28
C ALA A 236 -5.06 8.20 33.86
N GLU A 237 -4.71 9.03 32.87
CA GLU A 237 -5.06 8.80 31.46
C GLU A 237 -4.34 7.57 30.89
N ARG A 238 -3.05 7.40 31.23
CA ARG A 238 -2.28 6.20 30.88
C ARG A 238 -2.90 4.93 31.48
N ASP A 239 -3.27 4.97 32.76
CA ASP A 239 -3.84 3.82 33.45
C ASP A 239 -5.18 3.39 32.84
N GLY A 240 -6.02 4.36 32.47
CA GLY A 240 -7.26 4.10 31.74
C GLY A 240 -7.02 3.45 30.37
N MET A 241 -6.06 3.97 29.59
CA MET A 241 -5.71 3.39 28.29
C MET A 241 -5.11 1.98 28.41
N LEU A 242 -4.30 1.72 29.44
CA LEU A 242 -3.73 0.39 29.70
C LEU A 242 -4.80 -0.63 30.11
N ASP A 243 -5.80 -0.24 30.90
CA ASP A 243 -6.93 -1.12 31.25
C ASP A 243 -7.74 -1.51 30.00
N VAL A 244 -8.00 -0.55 29.11
CA VAL A 244 -8.64 -0.82 27.81
C VAL A 244 -7.81 -1.79 26.97
N ALA A 245 -6.49 -1.58 26.88
CA ALA A 245 -5.59 -2.48 26.16
C ALA A 245 -5.59 -3.90 26.73
N ARG A 246 -5.63 -4.06 28.07
CA ARG A 246 -5.67 -5.38 28.73
C ARG A 246 -6.94 -6.15 28.41
N ARG A 247 -8.10 -5.46 28.42
CA ARG A 247 -9.43 -6.04 28.16
C ARG A 247 -9.74 -6.23 26.67
N ALA A 248 -8.85 -5.80 25.78
CA ALA A 248 -9.02 -6.01 24.35
C ALA A 248 -9.16 -7.52 24.04
N PRO A 249 -10.22 -7.94 23.33
CA PRO A 249 -10.51 -9.35 23.07
C PRO A 249 -9.49 -9.96 22.11
N THR A 250 -9.10 -11.21 22.37
CA THR A 250 -8.13 -11.97 21.57
C THR A 250 -8.71 -13.29 21.09
N LYS A 251 -9.80 -13.19 20.31
CA LYS A 251 -10.61 -14.34 19.89
C LYS A 251 -9.81 -15.33 19.04
N TRP A 252 -8.97 -14.83 18.13
CA TRP A 252 -8.18 -15.70 17.24
C TRP A 252 -6.99 -16.33 17.95
N CYS A 253 -6.45 -15.68 18.99
CA CYS A 253 -5.41 -16.31 19.80
C CYS A 253 -5.95 -17.42 20.71
N GLU A 254 -7.13 -17.23 21.31
CA GLU A 254 -7.82 -18.28 22.07
C GLU A 254 -8.13 -19.50 21.18
N GLU A 255 -8.60 -19.26 19.95
CA GLU A 255 -8.83 -20.32 18.97
C GLU A 255 -7.53 -21.02 18.55
N LEU A 256 -6.41 -20.29 18.45
CA LEU A 256 -5.10 -20.88 18.13
C LEU A 256 -4.66 -21.87 19.22
N GLU A 257 -4.78 -21.47 20.49
CA GLU A 257 -4.43 -22.32 21.63
C GLU A 257 -5.30 -23.58 21.67
N ARG A 258 -6.59 -23.45 21.36
CA ARG A 258 -7.48 -24.59 21.20
C ARG A 258 -7.01 -25.54 20.10
N LEU A 259 -6.64 -25.02 18.92
CA LEU A 259 -6.22 -25.85 17.79
C LEU A 259 -4.86 -26.53 18.03
N GLU A 260 -3.93 -25.85 18.70
CA GLU A 260 -2.62 -26.42 19.07
C GLU A 260 -2.74 -27.51 20.14
N ALA A 261 -3.80 -27.52 20.95
CA ALA A 261 -4.05 -28.58 21.93
C ALA A 261 -4.43 -29.94 21.32
N PHE A 262 -4.86 -29.99 20.04
CA PHE A 262 -5.20 -31.22 19.31
C PHE A 262 -4.06 -31.73 18.39
N GLY A 263 -2.97 -30.95 18.29
CA GLY A 263 -1.84 -31.19 17.38
C GLY A 263 -0.73 -32.00 18.01
#